data_AF-A0A7V4DD42-F1
#
_entry.id   AF-A0A7V4DD42-F1
#
_cell.length_a   1.000
_cell.length_b   1.000
_cell.length_c   1.000
_cell.angle_alpha   90.00
_cell.angle_beta   90.00
_cell.angle_gamma   90.00
#
_symmetry.space_group_name_H-M   'P 1'
#
loop_
_entity.id
_entity.type
_entity.pdbx_description
1 polymer ?
#
loop_
_entity_poly.entity_id
_entity_poly.type
_entity_poly.pdbx_seq_one_letter_code
_entity_poly.pdbx_strand_id
1 'polypeptide(L)' 'MKKFKIAMLHSLIRLDEKLIIEEFKNYPDVELILVDDRKITFQLGKDRERFDFDVVLERCINHSRALHALIIFESA' A
#
# COMPACT_ATOMS: atom_id res chain seq x y z
N MET A 1 6.08 -20.23 6.98
CA MET A 1 4.97 -20.00 6.03
C MET A 1 5.20 -18.67 5.32
N LYS A 2 4.92 -18.58 4.02
CA LYS A 2 4.98 -17.30 3.29
C LYS A 2 3.85 -16.41 3.84
N LYS A 3 4.16 -15.18 4.25
CA LYS A 3 3.15 -14.19 4.64
C LYS A 3 2.63 -13.48 3.39
N PHE A 4 1.33 -13.21 3.36
CA PHE A 4 0.68 -12.45 2.29
C PHE A 4 0.88 -10.96 2.54
N LYS A 5 1.53 -10.25 1.63
CA LYS A 5 1.96 -8.86 1.80
C LYS A 5 0.90 -7.91 1.23
N ILE A 6 0.28 -7.13 2.11
CA ILE A 6 -0.70 -6.11 1.73
C ILE A 6 -0.10 -4.74 1.97
N ALA A 7 0.07 -3.96 0.92
CA ALA A 7 0.49 -2.57 1.04
C ALA A 7 -0.74 -1.66 1.23
N MET A 8 -0.78 -0.88 2.32
CA MET A 8 -1.79 0.16 2.50
C MET A 8 -1.21 1.51 2.14
N LEU A 9 -1.66 2.07 1.01
CA LEU A 9 -1.33 3.42 0.58
C LEU A 9 -2.09 4.42 1.46
N HIS A 10 -1.38 5.36 2.07
CA HIS A 10 -2.01 6.38 2.91
C HIS A 10 -1.30 7.73 2.79
N SER A 11 -2.04 8.81 3.00
CA SER A 11 -1.45 10.16 3.15
C SER A 11 -1.25 10.53 4.62
N LEU A 12 -2.27 10.28 5.43
CA LEU A 12 -2.28 10.45 6.88
C LEU A 12 -2.96 9.22 7.49
N ILE A 13 -2.61 8.89 8.73
CA ILE A 13 -3.28 7.81 9.46
C ILE A 13 -4.41 8.42 10.28
N ARG A 14 -5.65 8.32 9.79
CA ARG A 14 -6.86 8.81 10.47
C ARG A 14 -7.49 7.69 11.30
N LEU A 15 -8.65 7.94 11.91
CA LEU A 15 -9.35 6.94 12.70
C LEU A 15 -9.66 5.67 11.87
N ASP A 16 -10.12 5.84 10.64
CA ASP A 16 -10.43 4.72 9.75
C ASP A 16 -9.21 3.83 9.50
N GLU A 17 -8.06 4.43 9.17
CA GLU A 17 -6.82 3.68 8.92
C GLU A 17 -6.30 3.02 10.21
N LYS A 18 -6.49 3.63 11.39
CA LYS A 18 -6.13 3.00 12.67
C LYS A 18 -6.94 1.74 12.94
N LEU A 19 -8.25 1.79 12.69
CA LEU A 19 -9.13 0.63 12.86
C LEU A 19 -8.75 -0.50 11.90
N ILE A 20 -8.41 -0.18 10.65
CA ILE A 20 -7.92 -1.16 9.68
C ILE A 20 -6.60 -1.79 10.15
N ILE A 21 -5.62 -0.98 10.57
CA ILE A 21 -4.32 -1.46 11.09
C ILE A 21 -4.51 -2.38 12.30
N GLU A 22 -5.45 -2.04 13.18
CA GLU A 22 -5.78 -2.84 14.35
C GLU A 22 -6.38 -4.19 13.95
N GLU A 23 -7.34 -4.19 13.03
CA GLU A 23 -7.97 -5.41 12.51
C GLU A 23 -6.94 -6.34 11.87
N PHE A 24 -5.98 -5.81 11.12
CA PHE A 24 -4.92 -6.61 10.49
C PHE A 24 -4.04 -7.39 11.49
N LYS A 25 -4.00 -7.00 12.79
CA LYS A 25 -3.28 -7.76 13.83
C LYS A 25 -3.92 -9.12 14.11
N ASN A 26 -5.20 -9.30 13.78
CA ASN A 26 -5.92 -10.56 13.95
C ASN A 26 -5.56 -11.61 12.88
N TYR A 27 -4.79 -11.25 11.85
CA TYR A 27 -4.45 -12.11 10.72
C TYR A 27 -2.94 -12.42 10.70
N PRO A 28 -2.47 -13.48 11.39
CA PRO A 28 -1.05 -13.78 11.54
C PRO A 28 -0.33 -14.12 10.22
N ASP A 29 -1.09 -14.56 9.22
CA ASP A 29 -0.58 -14.92 7.89
C ASP A 29 -0.49 -13.72 6.94
N VAL A 30 -0.90 -12.53 7.39
CA VAL A 30 -0.86 -11.28 6.61
C VAL A 30 0.20 -10.34 7.17
N GLU A 31 0.96 -9.71 6.28
CA GLU A 31 1.89 -8.62 6.59
C GLU A 31 1.35 -7.32 6.00
N LEU A 32 0.88 -6.41 6.87
CA LEU A 32 0.43 -5.08 6.46
C LEU A 32 1.63 -4.12 6.39
N ILE A 33 1.90 -3.59 5.20
CA ILE A 33 2.98 -2.65 4.93
C ILE A 33 2.38 -1.25 4.73
N LEU A 34 2.76 -0.29 5.56
CA LEU A 34 2.28 1.09 5.43
C LEU A 34 3.11 1.85 4.40
N VAL A 35 2.46 2.37 3.36
CA VAL A 35 3.12 3.10 2.28
C VAL A 35 2.63 4.54 2.28
N ASP A 36 3.48 5.47 2.73
CA ASP A 36 3.18 6.91 2.71
C ASP A 36 3.28 7.42 1.27
N ASP A 37 2.13 7.73 0.67
CA ASP A 37 2.07 8.12 -0.73
C ASP A 37 2.92 9.39 -0.95
N ARG A 38 3.01 10.30 0.01
CA ARG A 38 3.77 11.55 -0.12
C ARG A 38 5.27 11.33 -0.26
N LYS A 39 5.77 10.16 0.12
CA LYS A 39 7.18 9.79 0.08
C LYS A 39 7.50 8.81 -1.05
N ILE A 40 6.49 8.27 -1.73
CA ILE A 40 6.70 7.34 -2.82
C ILE A 40 7.22 8.07 -4.06
N THR A 41 8.16 7.46 -4.75
CA THR A 41 8.65 7.94 -6.06
C THR A 41 8.78 6.74 -6.96
N PHE A 42 8.11 6.81 -8.10
CA PHE A 42 8.09 5.74 -9.10
C PHE A 42 9.15 6.01 -10.17
N GLN A 43 10.00 5.02 -10.41
CA GLN A 43 10.90 4.92 -11.54
C GLN A 43 10.37 3.87 -12.52
N LEU A 44 9.74 4.36 -13.59
CA LEU A 44 9.14 3.52 -14.63
C LEU A 44 10.18 2.56 -15.24
N GLY A 45 9.82 1.28 -15.34
CA GLY A 45 10.65 0.23 -15.91
C GLY A 45 11.75 -0.34 -15.00
N LYS A 46 11.94 0.19 -13.79
CA LYS A 46 12.93 -0.34 -12.82
C LYS A 46 12.34 -0.79 -11.48
N ASP A 47 11.09 -0.44 -11.21
CA ASP A 47 10.48 -0.68 -9.90
C ASP A 47 9.85 -2.06 -9.71
N ARG A 48 9.86 -2.94 -10.73
CA ARG A 48 9.32 -4.33 -10.60
C ARG A 48 9.89 -5.09 -9.42
N GLU A 49 11.19 -4.92 -9.14
CA GLU A 49 11.86 -5.57 -8.01
C GLU A 49 11.66 -4.82 -6.68
N ARG A 50 11.13 -3.60 -6.73
CA ARG A 50 11.06 -2.67 -5.60
C ARG A 50 9.74 -2.77 -4.83
N PHE A 51 8.69 -3.28 -5.46
CA PHE A 51 7.36 -3.43 -4.88
C PHE A 51 6.94 -4.90 -4.83
N ASP A 52 7.40 -5.61 -3.79
CA ASP A 52 7.03 -7.01 -3.51
C ASP A 52 5.75 -7.06 -2.67
N PHE A 53 4.62 -6.64 -3.27
CA PHE A 53 3.31 -6.64 -2.64
C PHE A 53 2.38 -7.60 -3.39
N ASP A 54 1.60 -8.39 -2.65
CA ASP A 54 0.58 -9.26 -3.24
C ASP A 54 -0.72 -8.46 -3.54
N VAL A 55 -1.07 -7.48 -2.68
CA VAL A 55 -2.25 -6.61 -2.84
C VAL A 55 -1.94 -5.18 -2.37
N VAL A 56 -2.57 -4.19 -3.02
CA VAL A 56 -2.54 -2.78 -2.62
C VAL A 56 -3.93 -2.32 -2.16
N LEU A 57 -4.01 -1.72 -0.97
CA LEU A 57 -5.20 -1.10 -0.39
C LEU A 57 -5.06 0.43 -0.42
N GLU A 58 -5.94 1.11 -1.14
CA GLU A 58 -5.91 2.57 -1.33
C GLU A 58 -6.67 3.31 -0.21
N ARG A 59 -5.99 4.21 0.50
CA ARG A 59 -6.52 5.07 1.59
C ARG A 59 -5.94 6.50 1.54
N CYS A 60 -5.49 6.95 0.38
CA CYS A 60 -4.91 8.28 0.20
C CYS A 60 -5.99 9.38 0.29
N ILE A 61 -5.57 10.58 0.66
CA ILE A 61 -6.47 11.75 0.70
C ILE A 61 -6.62 12.36 -0.70
N ASN A 62 -5.54 12.34 -1.50
CA ASN A 62 -5.54 12.92 -2.82
C ASN A 62 -5.88 11.86 -3.89
N HIS A 63 -7.07 11.99 -4.47
CA HIS A 63 -7.57 11.06 -5.49
C HIS A 63 -6.66 10.95 -6.72
N SER A 64 -6.13 12.05 -7.25
CA SER A 64 -5.26 12.02 -8.44
C SER A 64 -3.96 11.27 -8.17
N ARG A 65 -3.33 11.51 -7.01
CA ARG A 65 -2.12 10.79 -6.59
C ARG A 65 -2.39 9.30 -6.40
N ALA A 66 -3.50 8.96 -5.75
CA ALA A 66 -3.93 7.59 -5.55
C ALA A 66 -4.12 6.85 -6.88
N LEU A 67 -4.88 7.45 -7.80
CA LEU A 67 -5.17 6.88 -9.11
C LEU A 67 -3.88 6.59 -9.90
N HIS A 68 -2.96 7.55 -9.95
CA HIS A 68 -1.70 7.34 -10.68
C HIS A 68 -0.78 6.31 -10.02
N ALA A 69 -0.76 6.25 -8.68
CA ALA A 69 -0.02 5.20 -7.97
C ALA A 69 -0.59 3.81 -8.29
N LEU A 70 -1.92 3.64 -8.24
CA LEU A 70 -2.59 2.38 -8.55
C LEU A 70 -2.32 1.90 -9.97
N ILE A 71 -2.42 2.80 -10.96
CA ILE A 71 -2.12 2.46 -12.36
C ILE A 71 -0.69 1.92 -12.51
N ILE A 72 0.28 2.53 -11.82
CA ILE A 72 1.68 2.07 -11.85
C ILE A 72 1.83 0.71 -11.17
N PHE A 73 1.19 0.50 -10.01
CA PHE A 73 1.22 -0.80 -9.32
C PHE A 73 0.57 -1.92 -10.13
N GLU A 74 -0.52 -1.66 -10.85
CA GLU A 74 -1.16 -2.65 -11.73
C GLU A 74 -0.36 -2.93 -13.01
N SER A 75 0.41 -1.94 -13.49
CA SER A 75 1.20 -2.05 -14.72
C SER A 75 2.62 -2.59 -14.50
N ALA A 76 3.08 -2.64 -13.24
CA ALA A 76 4.38 -3.19 -12.85
C ALA A 76 4.36 -4.71 -13.01
#